data_AF-G5E3C2-F1
#
_entry.id   AF-G5E3C2-F1
#
_cell.length_a   1.000
_cell.length_b   1.000
_cell.length_c   1.000
_cell.angle_alpha   90.00
_cell.angle_beta   90.00
_cell.angle_gamma   90.00
#
_symmetry.space_group_name_H-M   'P 1'
#
loop_
_entity.id
_entity.type
_entity.pdbx_description
1 polymer ?
#
loop_
_entity_poly.entity_id
_entity_poly.type
_entity_poly.pdbx_seq_one_letter_code
_entity_poly.pdbx_strand_id
1 'polypeptide(L)' 'LELHNGTYTTQSQIKKGNRQSEWLLHDVEVLAAFALAQDNSFAYPSTKLQHLWRLLLLNFHDVLPGSCIQDVVED' A
#
# COMPACT_ATOMS: atom_id res chain seq x y z
N LEU A 1 -6.53 -18.16 23.06
CA LEU A 1 -6.51 -16.84 22.39
C LEU A 1 -7.66 -16.83 21.42
N GLU A 2 -8.68 -16.00 21.66
CA GLU A 2 -9.75 -15.77 20.70
C GLU A 2 -9.25 -14.78 19.66
N LEU A 3 -8.91 -15.28 18.48
CA LEU A 3 -8.45 -14.47 17.35
C LEU A 3 -9.65 -14.17 16.47
N HIS A 4 -9.85 -12.90 16.14
CA HIS A 4 -10.98 -12.39 15.36
C HIS A 4 -10.83 -12.78 13.87
N ASN A 5 -10.76 -14.07 13.58
CA ASN A 5 -10.37 -14.63 12.28
C ASN A 5 -11.32 -14.26 11.13
N GLY A 6 -12.53 -13.77 11.44
CA GLY A 6 -13.46 -13.24 10.45
C GLY A 6 -12.90 -12.04 9.68
N THR A 7 -11.97 -11.28 10.27
CA THR A 7 -11.35 -10.11 9.62
C THR A 7 -10.38 -10.47 8.49
N TYR A 8 -9.99 -11.75 8.37
CA TYR A 8 -9.11 -12.19 7.29
C TYR A 8 -9.82 -12.32 5.94
N THR A 9 -11.15 -12.49 5.93
CA THR A 9 -11.94 -12.71 4.71
C THR A 9 -12.92 -11.57 4.40
N THR A 10 -13.34 -10.78 5.38
CA THR A 10 -14.17 -9.58 5.17
C THR A 10 -13.46 -8.55 4.30
N GLN A 11 -14.21 -7.74 3.54
CA GLN A 11 -13.67 -6.65 2.70
C GLN A 11 -12.48 -7.06 1.81
N SER A 12 -12.65 -8.14 1.05
CA SER A 12 -11.60 -8.73 0.21
C SER A 12 -11.09 -7.81 -0.91
N GLN A 13 -11.92 -6.88 -1.39
CA GLN A 13 -11.52 -5.90 -2.41
C GLN A 13 -10.47 -4.91 -1.88
N ILE A 14 -10.64 -4.41 -0.65
CA ILE A 14 -9.65 -3.53 0.01
C ILE A 14 -8.32 -4.27 0.17
N LYS A 15 -8.36 -5.50 0.66
CA LYS A 15 -7.16 -6.35 0.82
C LYS A 15 -6.44 -6.57 -0.50
N LYS A 16 -7.18 -6.84 -1.57
CA LYS A 16 -6.63 -7.01 -2.92
C LYS A 16 -6.00 -5.71 -3.43
N GLY A 17 -6.68 -4.58 -3.27
CA GLY A 17 -6.19 -3.26 -3.67
C GLY A 17 -4.91 -2.87 -2.91
N ASN A 18 -4.87 -3.12 -1.59
CA ASN A 18 -3.68 -2.87 -0.77
C ASN A 18 -2.51 -3.74 -1.24
N ARG A 19 -2.75 -5.04 -1.49
CA ARG A 19 -1.72 -5.96 -1.98
C ARG A 19 -1.19 -5.58 -3.36
N GLN A 20 -2.06 -5.15 -4.27
CA GLN A 20 -1.66 -4.67 -5.59
C GLN A 20 -0.84 -3.38 -5.49
N SER A 21 -1.23 -2.47 -4.60
CA SER A 21 -0.52 -1.21 -4.37
C SER A 21 0.85 -1.44 -3.75
N GLU A 22 0.99 -2.40 -2.83
CA GLU A 22 2.28 -2.86 -2.30
C GLU A 22 3.22 -3.33 -3.42
N TRP A 23 2.74 -4.18 -4.32
CA TRP A 23 3.54 -4.67 -5.44
C TRP A 23 3.95 -3.56 -6.39
N LEU A 24 3.02 -2.70 -6.78
CA LEU A 24 3.32 -1.58 -7.68
C LEU A 24 4.33 -0.61 -7.07
N LEU A 25 4.19 -0.28 -5.77
CA LEU A 25 5.14 0.61 -5.11
C LEU A 25 6.53 0.00 -5.00
N HIS A 26 6.61 -1.28 -4.66
CA HIS A 26 7.86 -2.03 -4.64
C HIS A 26 8.54 -2.03 -6.02
N ASP A 27 7.79 -2.35 -7.08
CA ASP A 27 8.33 -2.44 -8.44
C ASP A 27 8.80 -1.07 -8.96
N VAL A 28 8.04 0.00 -8.69
CA VAL A 28 8.43 1.36 -9.06
C VAL A 28 9.71 1.78 -8.33
N GLU A 29 9.84 1.47 -7.04
CA GLU A 29 11.03 1.78 -6.25
C GLU A 29 12.26 1.04 -6.77
N VAL A 30 12.12 -0.25 -7.09
CA VAL A 30 13.18 -1.06 -7.70
C VAL A 30 13.59 -0.50 -9.06
N LEU A 31 12.63 -0.22 -9.95
CA LEU A 31 12.91 0.33 -11.28
C LEU A 31 13.54 1.72 -11.21
N ALA A 32 13.08 2.58 -10.30
CA ALA A 32 13.63 3.91 -10.11
C ALA A 32 15.06 3.86 -9.52
N ALA A 33 15.37 2.88 -8.66
CA ALA A 33 16.72 2.62 -8.19
C ALA A 33 17.64 2.12 -9.32
N PHE A 34 17.15 1.22 -10.19
CA PHE A 34 17.89 0.79 -11.38
C PHE A 34 18.13 1.93 -12.38
N ALA A 35 17.16 2.83 -12.56
CA ALA A 35 17.32 4.00 -13.42
C ALA A 35 18.38 4.97 -12.86
N LEU A 36 18.34 5.24 -11.55
CA LEU A 36 19.35 6.06 -10.88
C LEU A 36 20.76 5.45 -10.97
N ALA A 37 20.87 4.12 -10.88
CA ALA A 37 22.14 3.42 -10.99
C ALA A 37 22.74 3.46 -12.42
N GLN A 38 21.90 3.57 -13.45
CA GLN A 38 22.34 3.63 -14.84
C GLN A 38 22.59 5.06 -15.33
N ASP A 39 21.81 6.03 -14.86
CA ASP A 39 21.90 7.42 -15.27
C ASP A 39 21.89 8.35 -14.05
N ASN A 40 23.02 9.00 -13.79
CA ASN A 40 23.19 9.92 -12.69
C ASN A 40 22.42 11.25 -12.88
N SER A 41 21.88 11.50 -14.08
CA SER A 41 20.99 12.63 -14.37
C SER A 41 19.52 12.32 -14.07
N PHE A 42 19.17 11.05 -13.83
CA PHE A 42 17.83 10.65 -13.44
C PHE A 42 17.53 11.09 -12.00
N ALA A 43 16.49 11.90 -11.84
CA ALA A 43 16.03 12.35 -10.53
C ALA A 43 15.07 11.32 -9.91
N TYR A 44 15.54 10.61 -8.87
CA TYR A 44 14.71 9.67 -8.12
C TYR A 44 13.53 10.40 -7.44
N PRO A 45 12.26 10.00 -7.68
CA PRO A 45 11.09 10.69 -7.16
C PRO A 45 10.80 10.35 -5.68
N SER A 46 11.77 10.62 -4.80
CA SER A 46 11.73 10.29 -3.37
C SER A 46 10.49 10.83 -2.65
N THR A 47 10.14 12.09 -2.89
CA THR A 47 9.01 12.75 -2.22
C THR A 47 7.67 12.14 -2.61
N LYS A 48 7.49 11.80 -3.88
CA LYS A 48 6.26 11.15 -4.38
C LYS A 48 6.13 9.73 -3.85
N LEU A 49 7.21 8.94 -3.90
CA LEU A 49 7.20 7.58 -3.37
C LEU A 49 6.94 7.55 -1.86
N GLN A 50 7.56 8.47 -1.12
CA GLN A 50 7.31 8.59 0.32
C GLN A 50 5.85 8.94 0.62
N HIS A 51 5.23 9.82 -0.16
CA HIS A 51 3.82 10.15 0.01
C HIS A 51 2.91 8.93 -0.26
N LEU A 52 3.17 8.19 -1.35
CA LEU A 52 2.40 6.99 -1.69
C LEU A 52 2.56 5.88 -0.65
N TRP A 53 3.77 5.67 -0.12
CA TRP A 53 4.00 4.74 0.98
C TRP A 53 3.23 5.13 2.23
N ARG A 54 3.19 6.43 2.58
CA ARG A 54 2.38 6.90 3.72
C ARG A 54 0.90 6.61 3.51
N LEU A 55 0.36 6.85 2.31
CA LEU A 55 -1.04 6.53 1.97
C LEU A 55 -1.34 5.04 2.10
N LEU A 56 -0.43 4.19 1.60
CA LEU A 56 -0.60 2.74 1.72
C LEU A 56 -0.59 2.27 3.19
N LEU A 57 0.32 2.82 3.99
CA LEU A 57 0.50 2.43 5.40
C LEU A 57 -0.57 3.00 6.34
N LEU A 58 -1.36 3.98 5.89
CA LEU A 58 -2.47 4.56 6.67
C LEU A 58 -3.65 3.59 6.86
N ASN A 59 -3.80 2.58 6.00
CA ASN A 59 -4.93 1.63 6.02
C ASN A 59 -4.86 0.57 7.14
N PHE A 60 -4.09 0.80 8.20
CA PHE A 60 -3.75 -0.25 9.15
C PHE A 60 -4.78 -0.45 10.27
N HIS A 61 -4.83 -1.67 10.80
CA HIS A 61 -5.63 -2.19 11.92
C HIS A 61 -7.16 -2.08 11.89
N ASP A 62 -7.75 -1.16 11.14
CA ASP A 62 -9.21 -1.05 11.03
C ASP A 62 -9.72 -1.16 9.59
N VAL A 63 -8.98 -0.58 8.63
CA VAL A 63 -9.33 -0.61 7.19
C VAL A 63 -8.97 -1.94 6.54
N LEU A 64 -7.71 -2.38 6.68
CA LEU A 64 -7.21 -3.67 6.18
C LEU A 64 -7.97 -4.91 6.71
N PRO A 65 -8.23 -5.04 8.03
CA PRO A 65 -9.06 -6.13 8.55
C PRO A 65 -10.55 -5.96 8.23
N GLY A 66 -10.98 -4.81 7.72
CA GLY A 66 -12.38 -4.56 7.35
C GLY A 66 -13.30 -4.49 8.57
N SER A 67 -12.81 -3.96 9.69
CA SER A 67 -13.59 -3.64 10.88
C SER A 67 -14.16 -2.22 10.86
N CYS A 68 -13.81 -1.41 9.86
CA CYS A 68 -14.37 -0.07 9.64
C CYS A 68 -15.84 -0.08 9.18
N ILE A 69 -16.51 1.04 9.46
CA ILE A 69 -17.82 1.37 8.87
C ILE A 69 -17.69 1.62 7.36
N GLN A 70 -18.80 1.48 6.63
CA GLN A 70 -18.83 1.54 5.16
C GLN A 70 -18.28 2.85 4.60
N ASP A 71 -18.52 3.98 5.27
CA ASP A 71 -18.03 5.30 4.82
C ASP A 71 -16.50 5.36 4.69
N VAL A 72 -15.75 4.63 5.52
CA VAL A 72 -14.28 4.58 5.47
C VAL A 72 -13.77 3.61 4.40
N VAL A 73 -14.64 2.73 3.88
CA VAL A 73 -14.31 1.83 2.77
C VAL A 73 -14.50 2.54 1.41
N GLU A 74 -15.39 3.54 1.36
CA GLU A 74 -15.70 4.30 0.15
C GLU A 74 -14.81 5.54 -0.03
N ASP A 75 -14.09 5.97 1.01
CA ASP A 75 -13.13 7.08 1.03
C ASP A 75 -11.73 6.67 0.51
#